data_AF-A0A0Q7EVX0-F1
#
_entry.id   AF-A0A0Q7EVX0-F1
#
_cell.length_a   1.000
_cell.length_b   1.000
_cell.length_c   1.000
_cell.angle_alpha   90.00
_cell.angle_beta   90.00
_cell.angle_gamma   90.00
#
_symmetry.space_group_name_H-M   'P 1'
#
loop_
_entity.id
_entity.type
_entity.pdbx_description
1 polymer ?
#
loop_
_entity_poly.entity_id
_entity_poly.type
_entity_poly.pdbx_seq_one_letter_code
_entity_poly.pdbx_strand_id
1 'polypeptide(L)'
;MANYRSRLLLSLAAAALPPSAGAAAPDGARLFASNCAMCHSVTPNLQPLAGPGLFNVLGRRIAGAPGYAYSRALAAAGSSGRAWTKSELDRYILDPAAHTPGTAMPMSVPDRADRAALVAYLATLRGKETAPAGPAGAAAAAAAAAATAAATPAASAPGPGSGHWSADQPGRIHQVRADQLAAPFATPSAGNSPQTVARPEGVAPAVPPGFKATLWATDPDKGRLLVKAPNGDMFMSSMPKRLMKVFRSSTGERADTVSVFASGLNRPFGFAFWPVGPDPQYLYVAYVNSIVRFPYKNGDLVASAEPEVVVPTLVAAPGSHTTRTLAFSADSKTMYVSIGSASNIGERMARRPPGPLAEWEARHGLGGAWDDETDRGVVLSFNPDGGNRRTHATGLRNCVGMYRHPATGDLFCSVNERDLLGDNLPPDYLTRVPRGAFFGWPWYYIGANEEPRLQGVRPDLKDKVRAPDLLVTAHSAPLGMVVYEAGAGAASRFPAEYNGDMFLALHGSWNRATRTGSKVVRVFMKDGVPTGSYQDFVTGFVVSDREVWGRPSSVAVQDDGSLLVVDDVTGEIWRVAPASTKAAQ
;
A
#
# COMPACT_ATOMS: atom_id res chain seq x y z
N MET A 1 33.83 -18.20 -76.07
CA MET A 1 33.76 -18.20 -74.59
C MET A 1 32.32 -18.02 -74.20
N ALA A 2 31.68 -19.09 -73.73
CA ALA A 2 30.24 -19.16 -73.48
C ALA A 2 29.93 -18.73 -72.03
N ASN A 3 29.00 -17.79 -71.86
CA ASN A 3 28.44 -17.43 -70.55
C ASN A 3 27.01 -17.96 -70.43
N TYR A 4 26.85 -19.00 -69.62
CA TYR A 4 25.56 -19.57 -69.23
C TYR A 4 24.81 -18.59 -68.31
N ARG A 5 23.59 -18.21 -68.68
CA ARG A 5 22.61 -17.55 -67.80
C ARG A 5 21.70 -18.62 -67.20
N SER A 6 21.94 -19.01 -65.94
CA SER A 6 20.99 -19.82 -65.17
C SER A 6 19.94 -18.92 -64.51
N ARG A 7 18.67 -19.12 -64.87
CA ARG A 7 17.50 -18.58 -64.17
C ARG A 7 17.21 -19.47 -62.97
N LEU A 8 17.36 -18.95 -61.75
CA LEU A 8 16.95 -19.63 -60.53
C LEU A 8 15.47 -19.33 -60.26
N LEU A 9 14.62 -20.34 -60.37
CA LEU A 9 13.23 -20.33 -59.93
C LEU A 9 13.19 -20.46 -58.39
N LEU A 10 12.85 -19.38 -57.68
CA LEU A 10 12.50 -19.48 -56.25
C LEU A 10 11.11 -20.11 -56.13
N SER A 11 11.07 -21.34 -55.63
CA SER A 11 9.85 -22.00 -55.15
C SER A 11 9.56 -21.49 -53.73
N LEU A 12 8.46 -20.77 -53.55
CA LEU A 12 7.92 -20.44 -52.23
C LEU A 12 7.32 -21.71 -51.62
N ALA A 13 8.07 -22.38 -50.74
CA ALA A 13 7.51 -23.33 -49.80
C ALA A 13 6.89 -22.55 -48.63
N ALA A 14 5.56 -22.54 -48.55
CA ALA A 14 4.84 -22.04 -47.37
C ALA A 14 5.11 -23.00 -46.20
N ALA A 15 5.98 -22.59 -45.27
CA ALA A 15 6.15 -23.28 -44.01
C ALA A 15 4.89 -23.06 -43.16
N ALA A 16 4.11 -24.12 -42.95
CA ALA A 16 3.03 -24.11 -41.98
C ALA A 16 3.64 -23.94 -40.57
N LEU A 17 3.38 -22.79 -39.95
CA LEU A 17 3.65 -22.57 -38.54
C LEU A 17 2.85 -23.58 -37.70
N PRO A 18 3.43 -24.21 -36.67
CA PRO A 18 2.65 -24.98 -35.72
C PRO A 18 1.64 -24.05 -35.02
N PRO A 19 0.44 -24.54 -34.66
CA PRO A 19 -0.52 -23.73 -33.92
C PRO A 19 0.14 -23.25 -32.63
N SER A 20 0.11 -21.94 -32.41
CA SER A 20 0.43 -21.33 -31.12
C SER A 20 -0.35 -22.07 -30.04
N ALA A 21 0.34 -22.58 -29.01
CA ALA A 21 -0.31 -23.07 -27.81
C ALA A 21 -1.19 -21.93 -27.28
N GLY A 22 -2.51 -22.07 -27.44
CA GLY A 22 -3.47 -21.11 -26.93
C GLY A 22 -3.26 -20.94 -25.43
N ALA A 23 -3.29 -19.71 -24.94
CA ALA A 23 -3.32 -19.44 -23.50
C ALA A 23 -4.40 -20.33 -22.87
N ALA A 24 -4.03 -21.06 -21.81
CA ALA A 24 -4.96 -21.94 -21.11
C ALA A 24 -6.22 -21.14 -20.73
N ALA A 25 -7.41 -21.74 -20.90
CA ALA A 25 -8.67 -21.09 -20.56
C ALA A 25 -8.63 -20.61 -19.09
N PRO A 26 -9.12 -19.40 -18.78
CA PRO A 26 -9.06 -18.88 -17.42
C PRO A 26 -9.79 -19.81 -16.43
N ASP A 27 -9.15 -20.12 -15.31
CA ASP A 27 -9.73 -20.92 -14.23
C ASP A 27 -10.49 -20.00 -13.26
N GLY A 28 -11.82 -20.11 -13.26
CA GLY A 28 -12.68 -19.31 -12.40
C GLY A 28 -12.46 -19.53 -10.90
N ALA A 29 -12.07 -20.73 -10.46
CA ALA A 29 -11.76 -21.01 -9.05
C ALA A 29 -10.49 -20.28 -8.63
N ARG A 30 -9.47 -20.30 -9.49
CA ARG A 30 -8.22 -19.57 -9.31
C ARG A 30 -8.41 -18.05 -9.35
N LEU A 31 -9.23 -17.56 -10.28
CA LEU A 31 -9.59 -16.14 -10.36
C LEU A 31 -10.32 -15.68 -9.10
N PHE A 32 -11.25 -16.50 -8.59
CA PHE A 32 -11.94 -16.22 -7.33
C PHE A 32 -10.95 -16.15 -6.16
N ALA A 33 -10.07 -17.14 -6.02
CA ALA A 33 -9.05 -17.18 -4.98
C ALA A 33 -8.14 -15.93 -5.01
N SER A 34 -7.84 -15.41 -6.20
CA SER A 34 -6.91 -14.29 -6.39
C SER A 34 -7.54 -12.92 -6.16
N ASN A 35 -8.78 -12.73 -6.62
CA ASN A 35 -9.38 -11.39 -6.74
C ASN A 35 -10.57 -11.17 -5.81
N CYS A 36 -11.17 -12.25 -5.31
CA CYS A 36 -12.45 -12.20 -4.61
C CYS A 36 -12.38 -12.80 -3.20
N ALA A 37 -11.52 -13.81 -2.97
CA ALA A 37 -11.46 -14.54 -1.71
C ALA A 37 -10.98 -13.70 -0.51
N MET A 38 -10.29 -12.58 -0.75
CA MET A 38 -9.97 -11.58 0.28
C MET A 38 -11.23 -10.96 0.89
N CYS A 39 -12.27 -10.79 0.08
CA CYS A 39 -13.52 -10.15 0.48
C CYS A 39 -14.68 -11.13 0.61
N HIS A 40 -14.61 -12.32 0.04
CA HIS A 40 -15.75 -13.23 -0.06
C HIS A 40 -15.37 -14.65 0.35
N SER A 41 -16.22 -15.30 1.14
CA SER A 41 -16.13 -16.76 1.31
C SER A 41 -16.94 -17.47 0.23
N VAL A 42 -16.57 -18.71 -0.06
CA VAL A 42 -17.32 -19.64 -0.94
C VAL A 42 -17.72 -20.91 -0.20
N THR A 43 -17.65 -20.87 1.12
CA THR A 43 -17.97 -21.99 1.99
C THR A 43 -19.49 -22.12 2.20
N PRO A 44 -20.02 -23.34 2.37
CA PRO A 44 -21.46 -23.56 2.58
C PRO A 44 -22.07 -22.86 3.80
N ASN A 45 -21.23 -22.38 4.73
CA ASN A 45 -21.66 -21.64 5.93
C ASN A 45 -21.86 -20.13 5.70
N LEU A 46 -21.64 -19.65 4.48
CA LEU A 46 -21.82 -18.25 4.09
C LEU A 46 -21.06 -17.22 4.94
N GLN A 47 -19.91 -17.62 5.50
CA GLN A 47 -19.11 -16.78 6.39
C GLN A 47 -18.88 -15.37 5.79
N PRO A 48 -19.36 -14.28 6.42
CA PRO A 48 -19.10 -12.93 5.95
C PRO A 48 -17.63 -12.56 6.18
N LEU A 49 -17.02 -11.88 5.20
CA LEU A 49 -15.69 -11.25 5.29
C LEU A 49 -15.86 -9.73 5.06
N ALA A 50 -14.99 -9.10 4.26
CA ALA A 50 -15.22 -7.72 3.80
C ALA A 50 -16.43 -7.58 2.83
N GLY A 51 -16.93 -8.71 2.31
CA GLY A 51 -18.06 -8.91 1.43
C GLY A 51 -18.90 -10.13 1.86
N PRO A 52 -20.11 -10.32 1.30
CA PRO A 52 -20.98 -11.45 1.65
C PRO A 52 -20.43 -12.79 1.18
N GLY A 53 -20.76 -13.89 1.87
CA GLY A 53 -20.49 -15.25 1.37
C GLY A 53 -21.19 -15.53 0.05
N LEU A 54 -20.51 -16.16 -0.91
CA LEU A 54 -20.98 -16.35 -2.29
C LEU A 54 -21.38 -17.79 -2.64
N PHE A 55 -21.38 -18.71 -1.66
CA PHE A 55 -22.02 -20.01 -1.86
C PHE A 55 -23.51 -19.81 -2.19
N ASN A 56 -24.07 -20.59 -3.12
CA ASN A 56 -25.42 -20.40 -3.66
C ASN A 56 -25.71 -19.00 -4.25
N VAL A 57 -24.70 -18.25 -4.72
CA VAL A 57 -24.94 -16.87 -5.18
C VAL A 57 -25.85 -16.77 -6.41
N LEU A 58 -25.75 -17.62 -7.45
CA LEU A 58 -26.72 -17.49 -8.55
C LEU A 58 -28.09 -18.01 -8.10
N GLY A 59 -29.12 -17.23 -8.41
CA GLY A 59 -30.50 -17.47 -7.99
C GLY A 59 -30.82 -16.81 -6.65
N ARG A 60 -29.82 -16.43 -5.84
CA ARG A 60 -30.04 -15.70 -4.60
C ARG A 60 -30.46 -14.26 -4.89
N ARG A 61 -31.41 -13.75 -4.10
CA ARG A 61 -31.83 -12.34 -4.14
C ARG A 61 -30.61 -11.42 -3.99
N ILE A 62 -30.58 -10.33 -4.76
CA ILE A 62 -29.58 -9.28 -4.57
C ILE A 62 -29.70 -8.76 -3.13
N ALA A 63 -28.56 -8.53 -2.48
CA ALA A 63 -28.50 -8.20 -1.05
C ALA A 63 -29.19 -9.23 -0.12
N GLY A 64 -29.18 -10.51 -0.51
CA GLY A 64 -29.91 -11.58 0.19
C GLY A 64 -29.07 -12.55 1.01
N ALA A 65 -27.76 -12.34 1.20
CA ALA A 65 -26.98 -13.22 2.07
C ALA A 65 -27.33 -12.96 3.55
N PRO A 66 -27.66 -14.00 4.33
CA PRO A 66 -27.98 -13.86 5.74
C PRO A 66 -26.78 -13.33 6.54
N GLY A 67 -27.06 -12.49 7.54
CA GLY A 67 -26.04 -11.99 8.47
C GLY A 67 -25.03 -10.98 7.89
N TYR A 68 -25.23 -10.51 6.65
CA TYR A 68 -24.35 -9.52 6.02
C TYR A 68 -25.02 -8.14 5.89
N ALA A 69 -24.33 -7.09 6.32
CA ALA A 69 -24.78 -5.71 6.20
C ALA A 69 -24.41 -5.12 4.82
N TYR A 70 -25.42 -4.91 3.97
CA TYR A 70 -25.24 -4.38 2.62
C TYR A 70 -25.20 -2.85 2.58
N SER A 71 -24.55 -2.29 1.56
CA SER A 71 -24.67 -0.85 1.29
C SER A 71 -26.11 -0.49 0.95
N ARG A 72 -26.53 0.75 1.27
CA ARG A 72 -27.89 1.23 1.02
C ARG A 72 -28.31 1.05 -0.44
N ALA A 73 -27.41 1.32 -1.39
CA ALA A 73 -27.68 1.18 -2.82
C ALA A 73 -27.93 -0.28 -3.24
N LEU A 74 -27.11 -1.22 -2.77
CA LEU A 74 -27.27 -2.63 -3.13
C LEU A 74 -28.47 -3.28 -2.41
N ALA A 75 -28.75 -2.86 -1.17
CA ALA A 75 -29.97 -3.23 -0.46
C ALA A 75 -31.22 -2.75 -1.20
N ALA A 76 -31.25 -1.49 -1.66
CA ALA A 76 -32.35 -0.94 -2.45
C ALA A 76 -32.55 -1.68 -3.78
N ALA A 77 -31.45 -2.03 -4.47
CA ALA A 77 -31.52 -2.87 -5.67
C ALA A 77 -32.13 -4.25 -5.38
N GLY A 78 -31.84 -4.85 -4.22
CA GLY A 78 -32.42 -6.11 -3.75
C GLY A 78 -33.90 -6.04 -3.34
N SER A 79 -34.40 -4.86 -2.96
CA SER A 79 -35.82 -4.64 -2.62
C SER A 79 -36.75 -4.72 -3.83
N SER A 80 -36.20 -4.60 -5.05
CA SER A 80 -36.96 -4.78 -6.30
C SER A 80 -37.23 -6.25 -6.67
N GLY A 81 -36.82 -7.21 -5.82
CA GLY A 81 -37.04 -8.65 -6.03
C GLY A 81 -36.08 -9.31 -7.02
N ARG A 82 -35.08 -8.57 -7.55
CA ARG A 82 -34.08 -9.11 -8.48
C ARG A 82 -33.17 -10.14 -7.80
N ALA A 83 -32.81 -11.18 -8.56
CA ALA A 83 -31.86 -12.20 -8.15
C ALA A 83 -30.60 -12.17 -9.02
N TRP A 84 -29.50 -12.71 -8.49
CA TRP A 84 -28.25 -12.86 -9.22
C TRP A 84 -28.38 -13.93 -10.30
N THR A 85 -28.56 -13.51 -11.55
CA THR A 85 -28.39 -14.38 -12.72
C THR A 85 -26.94 -14.37 -13.20
N LYS A 86 -26.57 -15.25 -14.15
CA LYS A 86 -25.24 -15.20 -14.78
C LYS A 86 -24.97 -13.85 -15.46
N SER A 87 -25.96 -13.32 -16.19
CA SER A 87 -25.86 -12.02 -16.87
C SER A 87 -25.85 -10.85 -15.88
N GLU A 88 -26.55 -10.98 -14.77
CA GLU A 88 -26.54 -9.99 -13.69
C GLU A 88 -25.17 -9.92 -13.00
N LEU A 89 -24.60 -11.08 -12.65
CA LEU A 89 -23.27 -11.15 -12.05
C LEU A 89 -22.19 -10.66 -13.01
N ASP A 90 -22.26 -11.02 -14.29
CA ASP A 90 -21.31 -10.52 -15.30
C ASP A 90 -21.32 -8.99 -15.39
N ARG A 91 -22.49 -8.37 -15.45
CA ARG A 91 -22.64 -6.89 -15.49
C ARG A 91 -22.17 -6.24 -14.20
N TYR A 92 -22.53 -6.81 -13.05
CA TYR A 92 -22.12 -6.25 -11.76
C TYR A 92 -20.62 -6.36 -11.52
N ILE A 93 -19.99 -7.48 -11.91
CA ILE A 93 -18.55 -7.68 -11.75
C ILE A 93 -17.75 -6.86 -12.78
N LEU A 94 -18.30 -6.59 -13.97
CA LEU A 94 -17.68 -5.71 -14.96
C LEU A 94 -17.49 -4.30 -14.41
N ASP A 95 -18.53 -3.74 -13.80
CA ASP A 95 -18.49 -2.40 -13.22
C ASP A 95 -19.55 -2.28 -12.11
N PRO A 96 -19.20 -2.55 -10.84
CA PRO A 96 -20.14 -2.50 -9.74
C PRO A 96 -20.74 -1.10 -9.54
N ALA A 97 -19.94 -0.06 -9.76
CA ALA A 97 -20.34 1.32 -9.57
C ALA A 97 -21.32 1.79 -10.66
N ALA A 98 -21.12 1.37 -11.92
CA ALA A 98 -22.08 1.63 -12.98
C ALA A 98 -23.35 0.78 -12.84
N HIS A 99 -23.24 -0.48 -12.42
CA HIS A 99 -24.40 -1.35 -12.21
C HIS A 99 -25.26 -0.90 -11.02
N THR A 100 -24.63 -0.48 -9.93
CA THR A 100 -25.31 -0.05 -8.70
C THR A 100 -24.53 1.09 -8.06
N PRO A 101 -24.79 2.35 -8.49
CA PRO A 101 -24.13 3.53 -7.92
C PRO A 101 -24.29 3.59 -6.41
N GLY A 102 -23.18 3.69 -5.67
CA GLY A 102 -23.15 3.64 -4.20
C GLY A 102 -23.05 2.22 -3.61
N THR A 103 -22.75 1.21 -4.43
CA THR A 103 -22.35 -0.11 -3.92
C THR A 103 -21.00 -0.04 -3.21
N ALA A 104 -20.82 -0.86 -2.16
CA ALA A 104 -19.57 -0.93 -1.41
C ALA A 104 -18.52 -1.85 -2.06
N MET A 105 -18.85 -2.57 -3.14
CA MET A 105 -17.91 -3.44 -3.85
C MET A 105 -16.90 -2.60 -4.66
N PRO A 106 -15.60 -2.63 -4.33
CA PRO A 106 -14.62 -1.71 -4.93
C PRO A 106 -13.87 -2.32 -6.12
N MET A 107 -14.08 -3.61 -6.40
CA MET A 107 -13.31 -4.39 -7.38
C MET A 107 -14.14 -4.67 -8.62
N SER A 108 -13.53 -4.56 -9.80
CA SER A 108 -14.09 -4.99 -11.08
C SER A 108 -13.19 -6.00 -11.77
N VAL A 109 -13.76 -6.78 -12.68
CA VAL A 109 -13.01 -7.67 -13.59
C VAL A 109 -13.34 -7.24 -15.02
N PRO A 110 -12.53 -6.37 -15.65
CA PRO A 110 -12.85 -5.82 -16.98
C PRO A 110 -12.69 -6.81 -18.14
N ASP A 111 -11.85 -7.83 -17.99
CA ASP A 111 -11.68 -8.86 -19.00
C ASP A 111 -12.91 -9.79 -19.08
N ARG A 112 -13.41 -10.01 -20.30
CA ARG A 112 -14.63 -10.78 -20.54
C ARG A 112 -14.44 -12.28 -20.32
N ALA A 113 -13.29 -12.83 -20.68
CA ALA A 113 -13.01 -14.25 -20.53
C ALA A 113 -12.83 -14.60 -19.04
N ASP A 114 -12.15 -13.75 -18.29
CA ASP A 114 -11.99 -13.90 -16.84
C ASP A 114 -13.33 -13.80 -16.10
N ARG A 115 -14.18 -12.83 -16.46
CA ARG A 115 -15.54 -12.76 -15.88
C ARG A 115 -16.36 -14.00 -16.18
N ALA A 116 -16.34 -14.47 -17.44
CA ALA A 116 -17.10 -15.65 -17.83
C ALA A 116 -16.65 -16.89 -17.04
N ALA A 117 -15.34 -17.08 -16.87
CA ALA A 117 -14.77 -18.15 -16.05
C ALA A 117 -15.15 -18.02 -14.58
N LEU A 118 -15.06 -16.82 -13.99
CA LEU A 118 -15.43 -16.55 -12.61
C LEU A 118 -16.91 -16.82 -12.35
N VAL A 119 -17.80 -16.36 -13.24
CA VAL A 119 -19.24 -16.63 -13.16
C VAL A 119 -19.55 -18.11 -13.32
N ALA A 120 -18.81 -18.82 -14.18
CA ALA A 120 -18.93 -20.27 -14.32
C ALA A 120 -18.53 -20.99 -13.03
N TYR A 121 -17.42 -20.60 -12.39
CA TYR A 121 -17.01 -21.15 -11.10
C TYR A 121 -18.04 -20.87 -10.00
N LEU A 122 -18.52 -19.64 -9.86
CA LEU A 122 -19.57 -19.30 -8.88
C LEU A 122 -20.88 -20.08 -9.13
N ALA A 123 -21.11 -20.51 -10.38
CA ALA A 123 -22.23 -21.39 -10.71
C ALA A 123 -22.05 -22.81 -10.16
N THR A 124 -20.81 -23.29 -9.99
CA THR A 124 -20.51 -24.61 -9.41
C THR A 124 -20.73 -24.67 -7.90
N LEU A 125 -20.70 -23.52 -7.21
CA LEU A 125 -20.86 -23.40 -5.77
C LEU A 125 -22.32 -23.52 -5.35
N ARG A 126 -22.84 -24.75 -5.37
CA ARG A 126 -24.22 -25.07 -5.04
C ARG A 126 -24.31 -26.20 -4.04
N GLY A 127 -25.33 -26.13 -3.19
CA GLY A 127 -25.64 -27.21 -2.27
C GLY A 127 -26.41 -26.75 -1.05
N LYS A 128 -26.56 -27.66 -0.09
CA LYS A 128 -27.19 -27.36 1.20
C LYS A 128 -26.29 -26.42 1.98
N GLU A 129 -26.82 -25.26 2.36
CA GLU A 129 -26.13 -24.35 3.27
C GLU A 129 -25.96 -25.05 4.62
N THR A 130 -24.75 -24.99 5.16
CA THR A 130 -24.49 -25.45 6.52
C THR A 130 -24.79 -24.31 7.45
N ALA A 131 -25.36 -24.58 8.62
CA ALA A 131 -25.50 -23.54 9.63
C ALA A 131 -24.13 -22.87 9.86
N PRO A 132 -24.05 -21.53 9.98
CA PRO A 132 -22.84 -20.89 10.49
C PRO A 132 -22.45 -21.61 11.78
N ALA A 133 -21.15 -21.84 12.00
CA ALA A 133 -20.68 -22.58 13.16
C ALA A 133 -21.30 -21.96 14.42
N GLY A 134 -22.33 -22.63 14.94
CA GLY A 134 -23.07 -22.16 16.09
C GLY A 134 -22.27 -22.38 17.37
N PRO A 135 -22.70 -21.80 18.49
CA PRO A 135 -21.94 -21.83 19.75
C PRO A 135 -21.69 -23.26 20.31
N ALA A 136 -22.38 -24.27 19.77
CA ALA A 136 -22.32 -25.65 20.27
C ALA A 136 -21.05 -26.42 19.89
N GLY A 137 -20.38 -26.07 18.78
CA GLY A 137 -19.09 -26.69 18.41
C GLY A 137 -17.91 -26.20 19.25
N ALA A 138 -18.05 -25.02 19.86
CA ALA A 138 -17.08 -24.45 20.80
C ALA A 138 -17.24 -25.03 22.22
N ALA A 139 -18.40 -25.59 22.57
CA ALA A 139 -18.68 -26.06 23.92
C ALA A 139 -17.91 -27.35 24.31
N ALA A 140 -17.63 -28.25 23.35
CA ALA A 140 -16.87 -29.46 23.63
C ALA A 140 -15.36 -29.19 23.83
N ALA A 141 -14.82 -28.14 23.20
CA ALA A 141 -13.45 -27.68 23.45
C ALA A 141 -13.36 -26.79 24.71
N ALA A 142 -14.44 -26.08 25.07
CA ALA A 142 -14.51 -25.22 26.25
C ALA A 142 -14.73 -25.99 27.57
N ALA A 143 -15.36 -27.17 27.54
CA ALA A 143 -15.59 -27.97 28.76
C ALA A 143 -14.30 -28.50 29.42
N ALA A 144 -13.20 -28.61 28.67
CA ALA A 144 -11.88 -28.94 29.23
C ALA A 144 -11.16 -27.73 29.85
N ALA A 145 -11.59 -26.49 29.55
CA ALA A 145 -10.98 -25.26 30.04
C ALA A 145 -11.78 -24.58 31.17
N ALA A 146 -13.04 -24.99 31.40
CA ALA A 146 -13.96 -24.33 32.34
C ALA A 146 -13.77 -24.72 33.82
N ALA A 147 -12.87 -25.65 34.16
CA ALA A 147 -12.66 -26.07 35.55
C ALA A 147 -11.75 -25.15 36.38
N THR A 148 -11.19 -24.07 35.82
CA THR A 148 -10.22 -23.20 36.54
C THR A 148 -10.54 -21.70 36.53
N ALA A 149 -11.75 -21.28 36.16
CA ALA A 149 -12.11 -19.86 36.06
C ALA A 149 -13.14 -19.39 37.12
N ALA A 150 -12.94 -19.77 38.38
CA ALA A 150 -13.64 -19.17 39.52
C ALA A 150 -12.64 -18.45 40.45
N ALA A 151 -11.95 -17.46 39.88
CA ALA A 151 -11.38 -16.32 40.58
C ALA A 151 -10.98 -15.32 39.51
N THR A 152 -11.62 -14.16 39.46
CA THR A 152 -11.20 -13.06 38.61
C THR A 152 -10.04 -12.34 39.29
N PRO A 153 -8.85 -12.25 38.68
CA PRO A 153 -8.06 -11.03 38.73
C PRO A 153 -8.31 -10.23 37.45
N ALA A 154 -8.03 -8.93 37.55
CA ALA A 154 -8.07 -7.95 36.48
C ALA A 154 -7.58 -8.51 35.13
N ALA A 155 -8.21 -8.02 34.05
CA ALA A 155 -7.74 -8.18 32.68
C ALA A 155 -6.21 -8.08 32.64
N SER A 156 -5.55 -9.20 32.37
CA SER A 156 -4.11 -9.26 32.20
C SER A 156 -3.75 -8.27 31.10
N ALA A 157 -2.95 -7.26 31.47
CA ALA A 157 -2.38 -6.30 30.53
C ALA A 157 -1.82 -7.06 29.32
N PRO A 158 -2.05 -6.56 28.09
CA PRO A 158 -1.56 -7.26 26.93
C PRO A 158 -0.03 -7.35 27.01
N GLY A 159 0.51 -8.51 26.65
CA GLY A 159 1.95 -8.74 26.64
C GLY A 159 2.70 -7.67 25.83
N PRO A 160 3.99 -7.44 26.13
CA PRO A 160 4.81 -6.51 25.39
C PRO A 160 4.70 -6.79 23.87
N GLY A 161 4.32 -5.77 23.08
CA GLY A 161 4.24 -5.85 21.61
C GLY A 161 2.84 -5.98 20.99
N SER A 162 1.75 -6.02 21.77
CA SER A 162 0.39 -6.20 21.21
C SER A 162 -0.20 -5.01 20.43
N GLY A 163 0.44 -3.83 20.46
CA GLY A 163 0.12 -2.69 19.59
C GLY A 163 -1.33 -2.20 19.52
N HIS A 164 -2.18 -2.49 20.52
CA HIS A 164 -3.60 -2.13 20.52
C HIS A 164 -3.81 -0.61 20.49
N TRP A 165 -4.67 -0.12 19.58
CA TRP A 165 -4.92 1.32 19.36
C TRP A 165 -5.36 2.09 20.62
N SER A 166 -6.12 1.46 21.52
CA SER A 166 -6.59 2.11 22.76
C SER A 166 -5.48 2.52 23.72
N ALA A 167 -4.27 1.99 23.53
CA ALA A 167 -3.08 2.38 24.29
C ALA A 167 -2.20 3.38 23.52
N ASP A 168 -2.63 3.85 22.35
CA ASP A 168 -1.89 4.85 21.58
C ASP A 168 -2.04 6.22 22.22
N GLN A 169 -0.91 6.82 22.56
CA GLN A 169 -0.85 8.15 23.17
C GLN A 169 0.45 8.84 22.76
N PRO A 170 0.44 10.16 22.53
CA PRO A 170 1.67 10.88 22.22
C PRO A 170 2.72 10.65 23.30
N GLY A 171 3.97 10.41 22.89
CA GLY A 171 5.08 10.12 23.79
C GLY A 171 5.35 8.64 24.04
N ARG A 172 4.41 7.73 23.72
CA ARG A 172 4.61 6.29 23.89
C ARG A 172 5.72 5.77 22.98
N ILE A 173 6.71 5.10 23.56
CA ILE A 173 7.84 4.50 22.84
C ILE A 173 7.54 3.04 22.51
N HIS A 174 7.91 2.63 21.31
CA HIS A 174 7.81 1.28 20.78
C HIS A 174 9.18 0.78 20.33
N GLN A 175 9.45 -0.49 20.59
CA GLN A 175 10.64 -1.20 20.11
C GLN A 175 10.23 -2.62 19.74
N VAL A 176 10.01 -2.87 18.45
CA VAL A 176 9.70 -4.20 17.92
C VAL A 176 11.01 -4.91 17.59
N ARG A 177 11.22 -6.12 18.12
CA ARG A 177 12.50 -6.82 17.98
C ARG A 177 12.36 -8.12 17.20
N ALA A 178 13.34 -8.38 16.34
CA ALA A 178 13.36 -9.56 15.48
C ALA A 178 13.52 -10.88 16.27
N ASP A 179 14.08 -10.84 17.47
CA ASP A 179 14.23 -12.00 18.37
C ASP A 179 12.93 -12.34 19.14
N GLN A 180 11.90 -11.50 19.03
CA GLN A 180 10.63 -11.63 19.76
C GLN A 180 9.40 -11.72 18.85
N LEU A 181 9.60 -12.09 17.59
CA LEU A 181 8.47 -12.23 16.66
C LEU A 181 7.53 -13.36 17.10
N ALA A 182 6.23 -13.13 16.95
CA ALA A 182 5.25 -14.19 17.14
C ALA A 182 5.48 -15.33 16.14
N ALA A 183 5.13 -16.56 16.52
CA ALA A 183 5.13 -17.66 15.56
C ALA A 183 4.05 -17.43 14.47
N PRO A 184 4.29 -17.87 13.22
CA PRO A 184 3.25 -17.87 12.19
C PRO A 184 1.98 -18.56 12.67
N PHE A 185 0.83 -17.93 12.39
CA PHE A 185 -0.50 -18.43 12.74
C PHE A 185 -0.76 -18.59 14.26
N ALA A 186 0.06 -17.94 15.11
CA ALA A 186 -0.19 -17.90 16.56
C ALA A 186 -1.58 -17.33 16.91
N THR A 187 -2.14 -16.50 16.04
CA THR A 187 -3.55 -16.14 16.02
C THR A 187 -4.13 -16.39 14.63
N PRO A 188 -5.47 -16.56 14.50
CA PRO A 188 -6.13 -16.41 13.21
C PRO A 188 -5.82 -15.04 12.61
N SER A 189 -5.80 -14.96 11.28
CA SER A 189 -5.84 -13.67 10.58
C SER A 189 -7.27 -13.13 10.57
N ALA A 190 -7.43 -11.81 10.62
CA ALA A 190 -8.74 -11.19 10.62
C ALA A 190 -8.85 -10.09 9.57
N GLY A 191 -9.86 -10.20 8.71
CA GLY A 191 -10.25 -9.12 7.79
C GLY A 191 -11.12 -8.09 8.51
N ASN A 192 -10.53 -6.94 8.85
CA ASN A 192 -11.16 -5.84 9.57
C ASN A 192 -10.87 -4.48 8.90
N SER A 193 -11.36 -4.31 7.67
CA SER A 193 -11.26 -3.02 6.96
C SER A 193 -11.87 -1.87 7.78
N PRO A 194 -11.18 -0.71 7.87
CA PRO A 194 -11.69 0.43 8.64
C PRO A 194 -12.97 0.99 8.04
N GLN A 195 -13.93 1.27 8.91
CA GLN A 195 -15.08 2.10 8.61
C GLN A 195 -14.72 3.56 8.92
N THR A 196 -14.66 4.41 7.90
CA THR A 196 -14.47 5.84 8.12
C THR A 196 -15.76 6.44 8.65
N VAL A 197 -15.66 7.14 9.79
CA VAL A 197 -16.75 7.93 10.39
C VAL A 197 -16.41 9.41 10.32
N ALA A 198 -17.41 10.27 10.54
CA ALA A 198 -17.18 11.70 10.63
C ALA A 198 -16.27 12.01 11.82
N ARG A 199 -15.36 12.98 11.63
CA ARG A 199 -14.57 13.53 12.74
C ARG A 199 -15.52 14.16 13.77
N PRO A 200 -15.40 13.83 15.06
CA PRO A 200 -16.15 14.52 16.10
C PRO A 200 -15.90 16.04 16.05
N GLU A 201 -16.95 16.83 16.25
CA GLU A 201 -16.85 18.29 16.19
C GLU A 201 -15.87 18.83 17.23
N GLY A 202 -15.03 19.79 16.83
CA GLY A 202 -14.04 20.40 17.72
C GLY A 202 -12.85 19.51 18.11
N VAL A 203 -12.79 18.26 17.64
CA VAL A 203 -11.70 17.33 17.96
C VAL A 203 -10.56 17.46 16.96
N ALA A 204 -9.36 17.73 17.47
CA ALA A 204 -8.10 17.66 16.76
C ALA A 204 -7.34 16.38 17.15
N PRO A 205 -6.41 15.88 16.33
CA PRO A 205 -5.59 14.75 16.74
C PRO A 205 -4.69 15.12 17.92
N ALA A 206 -4.42 14.13 18.76
CA ALA A 206 -3.57 14.30 19.94
C ALA A 206 -2.10 14.42 19.52
N VAL A 207 -1.37 15.35 20.13
CA VAL A 207 0.06 15.60 19.92
C VAL A 207 0.80 15.71 21.25
N PRO A 208 2.14 15.63 21.31
CA PRO A 208 2.85 15.70 22.58
C PRO A 208 2.67 17.07 23.27
N PRO A 209 2.86 17.15 24.60
CA PRO A 209 2.90 18.42 25.30
C PRO A 209 3.84 19.42 24.64
N GLY A 210 3.44 20.69 24.59
CA GLY A 210 4.20 21.75 23.92
C GLY A 210 3.94 21.86 22.41
N PHE A 211 3.11 21.00 21.82
CA PHE A 211 2.64 21.11 20.44
C PHE A 211 1.14 21.41 20.36
N LYS A 212 0.71 21.90 19.19
CA LYS A 212 -0.68 22.04 18.82
C LYS A 212 -0.89 21.53 17.40
N ALA A 213 -1.97 20.76 17.20
CA ALA A 213 -2.47 20.42 15.88
C ALA A 213 -3.59 21.39 15.48
N THR A 214 -3.51 21.96 14.28
CA THR A 214 -4.53 22.83 13.68
C THR A 214 -4.82 22.40 12.26
N LEU A 215 -6.05 22.57 11.79
CA LEU A 215 -6.38 22.33 10.39
C LEU A 215 -5.66 23.36 9.51
N TRP A 216 -4.85 22.90 8.57
CA TRP A 216 -4.06 23.74 7.65
C TRP A 216 -4.76 23.94 6.32
N ALA A 217 -5.33 22.85 5.78
CA ALA A 217 -6.13 22.86 4.57
C ALA A 217 -7.07 21.66 4.55
N THR A 218 -8.08 21.73 3.68
CA THR A 218 -8.95 20.61 3.34
C THR A 218 -8.83 20.30 1.86
N ASP A 219 -8.79 19.02 1.54
CA ASP A 219 -8.69 18.49 0.20
C ASP A 219 -9.86 17.53 -0.09
N PRO A 220 -10.95 18.00 -0.73
CA PRO A 220 -12.10 17.15 -1.04
C PRO A 220 -11.77 16.00 -2.01
N ASP A 221 -10.63 16.08 -2.70
CA ASP A 221 -10.18 15.12 -3.68
C ASP A 221 -9.29 14.01 -3.09
N LYS A 222 -9.08 14.01 -1.77
CA LYS A 222 -8.46 12.90 -1.02
C LYS A 222 -7.10 12.48 -1.56
N GLY A 223 -6.22 13.46 -1.75
CA GLY A 223 -4.83 13.22 -2.12
C GLY A 223 -4.07 12.48 -1.02
N ARG A 224 -3.03 11.75 -1.42
CA ARG A 224 -2.38 10.74 -0.55
C ARG A 224 -0.89 10.97 -0.30
N LEU A 225 -0.15 11.45 -1.31
CA LEU A 225 1.27 11.76 -1.18
C LEU A 225 1.45 13.28 -1.24
N LEU A 226 2.10 13.85 -0.22
CA LEU A 226 2.45 15.27 -0.14
C LEU A 226 3.96 15.42 -0.19
N VAL A 227 4.46 16.22 -1.14
CA VAL A 227 5.88 16.50 -1.29
C VAL A 227 6.08 18.01 -1.41
N LYS A 228 7.03 18.54 -0.65
CA LYS A 228 7.43 19.94 -0.74
C LYS A 228 8.30 20.18 -1.97
N ALA A 229 7.92 21.15 -2.79
CA ALA A 229 8.73 21.68 -3.87
C ALA A 229 9.85 22.58 -3.32
N PRO A 230 10.95 22.80 -4.06
CA PRO A 230 12.07 23.61 -3.58
C PRO A 230 11.71 25.06 -3.19
N ASN A 231 10.65 25.62 -3.76
CA ASN A 231 10.12 26.95 -3.43
C ASN A 231 9.15 26.97 -2.23
N GLY A 232 8.95 25.85 -1.54
CA GLY A 232 8.06 25.75 -0.38
C GLY A 232 6.62 25.32 -0.69
N ASP A 233 6.22 25.29 -1.96
CA ASP A 233 4.88 24.83 -2.34
C ASP A 233 4.68 23.35 -2.01
N MET A 234 3.50 22.99 -1.56
CA MET A 234 3.14 21.61 -1.22
C MET A 234 2.37 20.96 -2.37
N PHE A 235 3.01 20.03 -3.06
CA PHE A 235 2.38 19.29 -4.15
C PHE A 235 1.72 18.02 -3.63
N MET A 236 0.55 17.68 -4.19
CA MET A 236 -0.22 16.52 -3.78
C MET A 236 -0.80 15.75 -4.96
N SER A 237 -0.68 14.42 -4.94
CA SER A 237 -1.32 13.53 -5.91
C SER A 237 -2.65 12.97 -5.39
N SER A 238 -3.68 12.98 -6.23
CA SER A 238 -4.91 12.22 -6.02
C SER A 238 -5.09 11.16 -7.10
N MET A 239 -4.90 9.89 -6.73
CA MET A 239 -5.13 8.76 -7.64
C MET A 239 -6.60 8.64 -8.06
N PRO A 240 -7.60 8.67 -7.15
CA PRO A 240 -9.01 8.47 -7.52
C PRO A 240 -9.54 9.59 -8.41
N LYS A 241 -9.07 10.82 -8.20
CA LYS A 241 -9.51 12.00 -8.96
C LYS A 241 -8.63 12.29 -10.17
N ARG A 242 -7.51 11.59 -10.32
CA ARG A 242 -6.58 11.73 -11.46
C ARG A 242 -5.98 13.13 -11.55
N LEU A 243 -5.60 13.69 -10.40
CA LEU A 243 -5.11 15.07 -10.25
C LEU A 243 -3.72 15.13 -9.62
N MET A 244 -2.96 16.14 -10.03
CA MET A 244 -1.87 16.74 -9.25
C MET A 244 -2.30 18.14 -8.82
N LYS A 245 -2.07 18.51 -7.56
CA LYS A 245 -2.45 19.81 -7.00
C LYS A 245 -1.26 20.48 -6.33
N VAL A 246 -1.34 21.80 -6.22
CA VAL A 246 -0.39 22.65 -5.50
C VAL A 246 -1.14 23.39 -4.40
N PHE A 247 -0.60 23.36 -3.20
CA PHE A 247 -1.03 24.15 -2.05
C PHE A 247 0.07 25.14 -1.71
N ARG A 248 -0.24 26.43 -1.69
CA ARG A 248 0.69 27.50 -1.33
C ARG A 248 0.21 28.20 -0.07
N SER A 249 1.15 28.45 0.84
CA SER A 249 0.93 29.22 2.06
C SER A 249 1.84 30.44 2.04
N SER A 250 1.29 31.61 2.37
CA SER A 250 2.07 32.84 2.52
C SER A 250 2.60 33.05 3.95
N THR A 251 1.96 32.42 4.94
CA THR A 251 2.28 32.59 6.37
C THR A 251 2.76 31.31 7.05
N GLY A 252 2.61 30.15 6.40
CA GLY A 252 2.80 28.82 6.99
C GLY A 252 1.61 28.30 7.80
N GLU A 253 0.67 29.17 8.21
CA GLU A 253 -0.44 28.78 9.10
C GLU A 253 -1.57 28.03 8.41
N ARG A 254 -1.81 28.33 7.13
CA ARG A 254 -2.86 27.71 6.29
C ARG A 254 -2.48 27.77 4.81
N ALA A 255 -3.09 26.95 3.97
CA ALA A 255 -2.98 27.14 2.52
C ALA A 255 -3.88 28.30 2.07
N ASP A 256 -3.29 29.35 1.47
CA ASP A 256 -4.00 30.51 0.95
C ASP A 256 -4.40 30.32 -0.53
N THR A 257 -3.70 29.44 -1.24
CA THR A 257 -3.98 29.11 -2.64
C THR A 257 -3.91 27.61 -2.84
N VAL A 258 -4.93 27.07 -3.51
CA VAL A 258 -4.98 25.68 -3.95
C VAL A 258 -5.26 25.67 -5.44
N SER A 259 -4.40 25.03 -6.22
CA SER A 259 -4.52 24.94 -7.68
C SER A 259 -4.42 23.49 -8.14
N VAL A 260 -5.13 23.16 -9.22
CA VAL A 260 -4.92 21.90 -9.95
C VAL A 260 -3.74 22.12 -10.89
N PHE A 261 -2.59 21.52 -10.57
CA PHE A 261 -1.40 21.57 -11.42
C PHE A 261 -1.66 20.87 -12.76
N ALA A 262 -2.20 19.65 -12.69
CA ALA A 262 -2.53 18.86 -13.86
C ALA A 262 -3.70 17.91 -13.55
N SER A 263 -4.50 17.61 -14.57
CA SER A 263 -5.71 16.79 -14.46
C SER A 263 -5.75 15.71 -15.53
N GLY A 264 -6.71 14.78 -15.46
CA GLY A 264 -6.86 13.71 -16.46
C GLY A 264 -5.72 12.67 -16.44
N LEU A 265 -4.92 12.67 -15.38
CA LEU A 265 -3.72 11.84 -15.27
C LEU A 265 -4.05 10.36 -15.09
N ASN A 266 -3.14 9.45 -15.46
CA ASN A 266 -3.39 8.02 -15.32
C ASN A 266 -3.05 7.51 -13.91
N ARG A 267 -3.96 7.77 -12.96
CA ARG A 267 -3.85 7.34 -11.55
C ARG A 267 -2.47 7.71 -10.94
N PRO A 268 -2.15 9.02 -10.83
CA PRO A 268 -0.85 9.50 -10.38
C PRO A 268 -0.66 9.23 -8.88
N PHE A 269 0.52 8.74 -8.48
CA PHE A 269 0.86 8.56 -7.07
C PHE A 269 2.18 9.24 -6.70
N GLY A 270 3.32 8.63 -7.03
CA GLY A 270 4.62 9.20 -6.72
C GLY A 270 5.03 10.26 -7.71
N PHE A 271 5.74 11.26 -7.22
CA PHE A 271 6.30 12.31 -8.04
C PHE A 271 7.55 12.88 -7.38
N ALA A 272 8.43 13.46 -8.18
CA ALA A 272 9.68 14.07 -7.72
C ALA A 272 10.12 15.19 -8.66
N PHE A 273 10.75 16.21 -8.09
CA PHE A 273 11.33 17.32 -8.83
C PHE A 273 12.74 16.96 -9.32
N TRP A 274 13.07 17.39 -10.54
CA TRP A 274 14.37 17.13 -11.16
C TRP A 274 14.85 18.33 -11.99
N PRO A 275 16.16 18.68 -11.98
CA PRO A 275 17.19 18.10 -11.12
C PRO A 275 16.90 18.38 -9.64
N VAL A 276 17.49 17.57 -8.77
CA VAL A 276 17.48 17.79 -7.32
C VAL A 276 18.25 19.08 -7.04
N GLY A 277 17.62 20.02 -6.34
CA GLY A 277 18.23 21.29 -6.00
C GLY A 277 17.19 22.40 -5.88
N PRO A 278 17.65 23.66 -5.79
CA PRO A 278 16.76 24.80 -5.66
C PRO A 278 15.95 25.07 -6.93
N ASP A 279 16.47 24.74 -8.12
CA ASP A 279 15.87 25.13 -9.40
C ASP A 279 15.56 23.89 -10.28
N PRO A 280 14.48 23.16 -9.97
CA PRO A 280 14.06 22.04 -10.79
C PRO A 280 13.55 22.52 -12.15
N GLN A 281 13.71 21.67 -13.16
CA GLN A 281 13.26 21.90 -14.54
C GLN A 281 12.03 21.08 -14.90
N TYR A 282 11.80 19.98 -14.16
CA TYR A 282 10.74 19.03 -14.42
C TYR A 282 10.12 18.51 -13.13
N LEU A 283 8.83 18.24 -13.20
CA LEU A 283 8.10 17.40 -12.26
C LEU A 283 7.87 16.03 -12.89
N TYR A 284 8.54 14.99 -12.38
CA TYR A 284 8.30 13.61 -12.80
C TYR A 284 7.11 13.06 -12.03
N VAL A 285 6.22 12.34 -12.70
CA VAL A 285 5.02 11.73 -12.12
C VAL A 285 4.96 10.27 -12.56
N ALA A 286 4.86 9.37 -11.58
CA ALA A 286 4.65 7.96 -11.81
C ALA A 286 3.16 7.62 -11.83
N TYR A 287 2.74 7.05 -12.95
CA TYR A 287 1.48 6.35 -13.12
C TYR A 287 1.64 4.88 -12.73
N VAL A 288 0.54 4.12 -12.74
CA VAL A 288 0.54 2.70 -12.35
C VAL A 288 1.53 1.85 -13.15
N ASN A 289 1.74 2.18 -14.42
CA ASN A 289 2.61 1.41 -15.30
C ASN A 289 3.52 2.26 -16.22
N SER A 290 3.62 3.56 -16.00
CA SER A 290 4.47 4.44 -16.80
C SER A 290 4.94 5.63 -15.97
N ILE A 291 5.96 6.33 -16.47
CA ILE A 291 6.46 7.57 -15.86
C ILE A 291 6.41 8.64 -16.94
N VAL A 292 5.89 9.79 -16.55
CA VAL A 292 5.88 11.00 -17.37
C VAL A 292 6.60 12.12 -16.65
N ARG A 293 6.91 13.20 -17.36
CA ARG A 293 7.38 14.45 -16.76
C ARG A 293 6.69 15.66 -17.36
N PHE A 294 6.50 16.68 -16.54
CA PHE A 294 6.03 18.00 -16.97
C PHE A 294 7.20 18.98 -16.87
N PRO A 295 7.38 19.88 -17.84
CA PRO A 295 8.18 21.08 -17.60
C PRO A 295 7.66 21.78 -16.34
N TYR A 296 8.58 22.18 -15.47
CA TYR A 296 8.25 22.81 -14.21
C TYR A 296 9.32 23.85 -13.87
N LYS A 297 8.88 25.01 -13.39
CA LYS A 297 9.71 26.00 -12.72
C LYS A 297 9.09 26.33 -11.38
N ASN A 298 9.93 26.75 -10.44
CA ASN A 298 9.47 27.22 -9.14
C ASN A 298 8.38 28.29 -9.31
N GLY A 299 7.28 28.10 -8.59
CA GLY A 299 6.14 28.99 -8.63
C GLY A 299 5.01 28.57 -9.56
N ASP A 300 5.24 27.63 -10.49
CA ASP A 300 4.21 27.14 -11.41
C ASP A 300 3.06 26.48 -10.65
N LEU A 301 1.86 27.03 -10.79
CA LEU A 301 0.62 26.52 -10.17
C LEU A 301 -0.19 25.62 -11.12
N VAL A 302 0.12 25.66 -12.42
CA VAL A 302 -0.52 24.90 -13.49
C VAL A 302 0.56 24.45 -14.45
N ALA A 303 0.47 23.22 -14.94
CA ALA A 303 1.39 22.69 -15.94
C ALA A 303 1.36 23.55 -17.21
N SER A 304 2.54 23.95 -17.71
CA SER A 304 2.65 24.80 -18.89
C SER A 304 2.52 24.04 -20.22
N ALA A 305 2.53 22.72 -20.18
CA ALA A 305 2.48 21.83 -21.34
C ALA A 305 1.94 20.45 -20.95
N GLU A 306 1.55 19.67 -21.96
CA GLU A 306 1.24 18.24 -21.82
C GLU A 306 2.47 17.45 -21.34
N PRO A 307 2.28 16.33 -20.63
CA PRO A 307 3.38 15.54 -20.12
C PRO A 307 4.13 14.77 -21.22
N GLU A 308 5.45 14.72 -21.09
CA GLU A 308 6.32 13.87 -21.90
C GLU A 308 6.42 12.47 -21.29
N VAL A 309 6.29 11.41 -22.09
CA VAL A 309 6.51 10.04 -21.62
C VAL A 309 8.00 9.78 -21.46
N VAL A 310 8.41 9.35 -20.26
CA VAL A 310 9.80 9.02 -19.93
C VAL A 310 10.01 7.50 -19.92
N VAL A 311 9.12 6.78 -19.23
CA VAL A 311 9.12 5.31 -19.22
C VAL A 311 7.73 4.84 -19.63
N PRO A 312 7.56 4.26 -20.83
CA PRO A 312 6.23 3.91 -21.33
C PRO A 312 5.63 2.68 -20.64
N THR A 313 6.46 1.80 -20.08
CA THR A 313 6.03 0.57 -19.42
C THR A 313 7.00 0.17 -18.31
N LEU A 314 6.49 0.00 -17.09
CA LEU A 314 7.27 -0.45 -15.93
C LEU A 314 7.25 -1.98 -15.79
N VAL A 315 6.07 -2.58 -15.97
CA VAL A 315 5.80 -4.01 -15.81
C VAL A 315 4.80 -4.49 -16.87
N ALA A 316 4.74 -5.80 -17.11
CA ALA A 316 3.90 -6.38 -18.17
C ALA A 316 2.39 -6.07 -18.01
N ALA A 317 1.90 -6.01 -16.77
CA ALA A 317 0.51 -5.69 -16.44
C ALA A 317 0.43 -4.96 -15.09
N PRO A 318 -0.65 -4.26 -14.75
CA PRO A 318 -0.89 -3.83 -13.37
C PRO A 318 -1.14 -5.02 -12.43
N GLY A 319 -0.75 -4.89 -11.16
CA GLY A 319 -1.04 -5.86 -10.09
C GLY A 319 -1.84 -5.21 -8.95
N SER A 320 -2.01 -5.89 -7.81
CA SER A 320 -2.79 -5.38 -6.66
C SER A 320 -2.19 -4.10 -6.05
N HIS A 321 -0.87 -4.02 -5.91
CA HIS A 321 -0.21 -2.78 -5.46
C HIS A 321 0.07 -1.85 -6.63
N THR A 322 -0.70 -0.76 -6.72
CA THR A 322 -0.66 0.16 -7.87
C THR A 322 0.07 1.47 -7.61
N THR A 323 0.48 1.76 -6.38
CA THR A 323 1.27 2.94 -6.04
C THR A 323 2.70 2.81 -6.58
N ARG A 324 3.27 3.90 -7.10
CA ARG A 324 4.64 3.97 -7.62
C ARG A 324 5.30 5.21 -7.07
N THR A 325 6.27 5.08 -6.17
CA THR A 325 6.96 6.23 -5.59
C THR A 325 8.25 6.51 -6.34
N LEU A 326 8.58 7.79 -6.52
CA LEU A 326 9.78 8.27 -7.23
C LEU A 326 10.72 8.97 -6.26
N ALA A 327 12.01 8.79 -6.48
CA ALA A 327 13.07 9.59 -5.88
C ALA A 327 14.24 9.69 -6.84
N PHE A 328 15.02 10.77 -6.79
CA PHE A 328 16.27 10.90 -7.54
C PHE A 328 17.47 10.78 -6.61
N SER A 329 18.61 10.29 -7.10
CA SER A 329 19.90 10.41 -6.42
C SER A 329 20.28 11.89 -6.22
N ALA A 330 21.16 12.16 -5.25
CA ALA A 330 21.56 13.54 -4.94
C ALA A 330 22.21 14.25 -6.15
N ASP A 331 22.96 13.51 -6.97
CA ASP A 331 23.57 14.01 -8.21
C ASP A 331 22.60 14.07 -9.40
N SER A 332 21.32 13.74 -9.18
CA SER A 332 20.27 13.72 -10.19
C SER A 332 20.48 12.74 -11.36
N LYS A 333 21.45 11.82 -11.27
CA LYS A 333 21.77 10.89 -12.38
C LYS A 333 20.99 9.58 -12.33
N THR A 334 20.35 9.26 -11.20
CA THR A 334 19.59 8.02 -11.04
C THR A 334 18.17 8.34 -10.58
N MET A 335 17.18 7.87 -11.33
CA MET A 335 15.77 7.86 -10.93
C MET A 335 15.45 6.49 -10.32
N TYR A 336 15.01 6.48 -9.07
CA TYR A 336 14.51 5.30 -8.36
C TYR A 336 12.99 5.22 -8.46
N VAL A 337 12.47 4.02 -8.64
CA VAL A 337 11.03 3.74 -8.74
C VAL A 337 10.69 2.52 -7.92
N SER A 338 9.78 2.66 -6.96
CA SER A 338 9.27 1.52 -6.20
C SER A 338 8.13 0.83 -6.94
N ILE A 339 8.21 -0.50 -7.05
CA ILE A 339 7.17 -1.37 -7.64
C ILE A 339 6.72 -2.41 -6.61
N GLY A 340 5.51 -2.24 -6.06
CA GLY A 340 4.91 -3.24 -5.17
C GLY A 340 4.49 -4.52 -5.89
N SER A 341 4.30 -5.59 -5.12
CA SER A 341 3.87 -6.92 -5.57
C SER A 341 2.51 -6.92 -6.27
N ALA A 342 2.27 -7.90 -7.14
CA ALA A 342 0.96 -8.14 -7.75
C ALA A 342 -0.01 -8.82 -6.79
N SER A 343 0.50 -9.53 -5.79
CA SER A 343 -0.26 -10.36 -4.86
C SER A 343 0.33 -10.30 -3.45
N ASN A 344 -0.19 -11.11 -2.53
CA ASN A 344 0.24 -11.05 -1.14
C ASN A 344 1.59 -11.76 -0.94
N ILE A 345 1.74 -12.97 -1.50
CA ILE A 345 2.95 -13.79 -1.40
C ILE A 345 3.36 -14.43 -2.73
N GLY A 346 2.89 -13.92 -3.87
CA GLY A 346 3.21 -14.50 -5.18
C GLY A 346 2.45 -15.81 -5.42
N GLU A 347 1.18 -15.88 -5.00
CA GLU A 347 0.35 -17.09 -5.05
C GLU A 347 0.20 -17.69 -6.45
N ARG A 348 0.45 -16.91 -7.51
CA ARG A 348 0.35 -17.34 -8.90
C ARG A 348 1.68 -17.77 -9.52
N MET A 349 2.79 -17.63 -8.79
CA MET A 349 4.12 -18.02 -9.27
C MET A 349 4.26 -19.54 -9.34
N ALA A 350 4.93 -20.02 -10.38
CA ALA A 350 5.41 -21.40 -10.44
C ALA A 350 6.45 -21.66 -9.32
N ARG A 351 6.68 -22.93 -8.97
CA ARG A 351 7.71 -23.29 -7.97
C ARG A 351 9.15 -23.06 -8.45
N ARG A 352 9.38 -22.83 -9.75
CA ARG A 352 10.70 -22.59 -10.34
C ARG A 352 10.61 -21.44 -11.34
N PRO A 353 11.68 -20.64 -11.51
CA PRO A 353 11.70 -19.57 -12.50
C PRO A 353 11.67 -20.11 -13.94
N PRO A 354 11.30 -19.28 -14.92
CA PRO A 354 11.44 -19.62 -16.32
C PRO A 354 12.93 -19.59 -16.72
N GLY A 355 13.57 -20.76 -16.65
CA GLY A 355 14.97 -20.98 -17.00
C GLY A 355 15.88 -21.20 -15.78
N PRO A 356 17.21 -21.27 -15.99
CA PRO A 356 18.17 -21.46 -14.90
C PRO A 356 18.13 -20.32 -13.88
N LEU A 357 18.12 -20.67 -12.59
CA LEU A 357 18.00 -19.69 -11.49
C LEU A 357 19.12 -18.63 -11.53
N ALA A 358 20.36 -19.02 -11.80
CA ALA A 358 21.48 -18.09 -11.86
C ALA A 358 21.31 -17.01 -12.96
N GLU A 359 20.76 -17.39 -14.12
CA GLU A 359 20.47 -16.45 -15.22
C GLU A 359 19.26 -15.56 -14.91
N TRP A 360 18.32 -16.07 -14.13
CA TRP A 360 17.19 -15.28 -13.64
C TRP A 360 17.68 -14.19 -12.68
N GLU A 361 18.48 -14.55 -11.67
CA GLU A 361 18.98 -13.61 -10.67
C GLU A 361 19.98 -12.60 -11.25
N ALA A 362 20.78 -12.99 -12.25
CA ALA A 362 21.64 -12.06 -12.97
C ALA A 362 20.85 -10.94 -13.67
N ARG A 363 19.60 -11.20 -14.08
CA ARG A 363 18.72 -10.24 -14.76
C ARG A 363 17.82 -9.47 -13.80
N HIS A 364 17.21 -10.17 -12.84
CA HIS A 364 16.15 -9.63 -11.99
C HIS A 364 16.60 -9.32 -10.56
N GLY A 365 17.85 -9.62 -10.22
CA GLY A 365 18.40 -9.48 -8.88
C GLY A 365 18.18 -10.72 -8.01
N LEU A 366 19.00 -10.82 -6.96
CA LEU A 366 18.93 -11.91 -5.97
C LEU A 366 17.51 -12.04 -5.39
N GLY A 367 16.97 -13.26 -5.36
CA GLY A 367 15.63 -13.50 -4.84
C GLY A 367 14.48 -12.88 -5.65
N GLY A 368 14.75 -12.36 -6.86
CA GLY A 368 13.73 -11.79 -7.74
C GLY A 368 12.60 -12.78 -8.02
N ALA A 369 11.36 -12.35 -7.76
CA ALA A 369 10.14 -13.09 -8.06
C ALA A 369 9.91 -13.18 -9.59
N TRP A 370 9.11 -14.14 -10.04
CA TRP A 370 8.86 -14.43 -11.46
C TRP A 370 7.37 -14.49 -11.81
N ASP A 371 7.06 -14.84 -13.06
CA ASP A 371 5.71 -14.80 -13.62
C ASP A 371 5.05 -13.42 -13.48
N ASP A 372 3.86 -13.34 -12.91
CA ASP A 372 3.14 -12.09 -12.70
C ASP A 372 3.80 -11.17 -11.65
N GLU A 373 4.75 -11.69 -10.88
CA GLU A 373 5.60 -10.96 -9.93
C GLU A 373 6.96 -10.53 -10.50
N THR A 374 7.23 -10.80 -11.78
CA THR A 374 8.46 -10.34 -12.44
C THR A 374 8.61 -8.82 -12.31
N ASP A 375 9.76 -8.38 -11.78
CA ASP A 375 10.09 -6.99 -11.50
C ASP A 375 9.12 -6.29 -10.52
N ARG A 376 8.63 -7.04 -9.53
CA ARG A 376 7.80 -6.52 -8.43
C ARG A 376 8.32 -6.91 -7.06
N GLY A 377 7.87 -6.18 -6.05
CA GLY A 377 8.46 -6.24 -4.72
C GLY A 377 9.91 -5.72 -4.78
N VAL A 378 10.15 -4.71 -5.63
CA VAL A 378 11.49 -4.22 -5.97
C VAL A 378 11.54 -2.69 -5.95
N VAL A 379 12.75 -2.17 -5.83
CA VAL A 379 13.08 -0.83 -6.32
C VAL A 379 13.83 -0.99 -7.63
N LEU A 380 13.33 -0.36 -8.69
CA LEU A 380 14.01 -0.22 -9.97
C LEU A 380 14.80 1.10 -10.00
N SER A 381 15.80 1.17 -10.87
CA SER A 381 16.55 2.38 -11.16
C SER A 381 16.71 2.61 -12.66
N PHE A 382 16.69 3.88 -13.06
CA PHE A 382 16.81 4.35 -14.44
C PHE A 382 17.73 5.56 -14.49
N ASN A 383 18.24 5.90 -15.68
CA ASN A 383 18.67 7.26 -15.97
C ASN A 383 17.44 8.20 -15.98
N PRO A 384 17.60 9.53 -15.83
CA PRO A 384 16.47 10.46 -15.82
C PRO A 384 15.69 10.51 -17.14
N ASP A 385 16.30 10.11 -18.26
CA ASP A 385 15.66 9.97 -19.56
C ASP A 385 14.84 8.67 -19.72
N GLY A 386 14.77 7.83 -18.68
CA GLY A 386 14.08 6.54 -18.70
C GLY A 386 14.91 5.39 -19.27
N GLY A 387 16.14 5.65 -19.72
CA GLY A 387 17.08 4.64 -20.19
C GLY A 387 17.73 3.85 -19.05
N ASN A 388 18.51 2.83 -19.42
CA ASN A 388 19.39 2.09 -18.50
C ASN A 388 18.65 1.51 -17.27
N ARG A 389 17.53 0.84 -17.54
CA ARG A 389 16.73 0.14 -16.52
C ARG A 389 17.55 -0.92 -15.80
N ARG A 390 17.52 -0.91 -14.47
CA ARG A 390 18.23 -1.85 -13.59
C ARG A 390 17.40 -2.18 -12.36
N THR A 391 17.53 -3.40 -11.84
CA THR A 391 17.07 -3.70 -10.48
C THR A 391 18.02 -3.08 -9.46
N HIS A 392 17.49 -2.21 -8.59
CA HIS A 392 18.27 -1.61 -7.50
C HIS A 392 18.23 -2.47 -6.24
N ALA A 393 17.06 -2.98 -5.84
CA ALA A 393 16.90 -3.88 -4.70
C ALA A 393 15.64 -4.75 -4.86
N THR A 394 15.61 -5.90 -4.19
CA THR A 394 14.55 -6.91 -4.27
C THR A 394 13.99 -7.29 -2.90
N GLY A 395 12.85 -7.98 -2.88
CA GLY A 395 12.24 -8.52 -1.68
C GLY A 395 11.57 -7.50 -0.76
N LEU A 396 11.17 -6.35 -1.31
CA LEU A 396 10.44 -5.29 -0.64
C LEU A 396 8.97 -5.35 -1.09
N ARG A 397 8.13 -6.17 -0.44
CA ARG A 397 6.73 -6.46 -0.88
C ARG A 397 6.01 -5.25 -1.46
N ASN A 398 5.99 -4.16 -0.69
CA ASN A 398 5.40 -2.90 -1.12
C ASN A 398 6.08 -1.73 -0.41
N CYS A 399 7.19 -1.23 -0.98
CA CYS A 399 7.84 0.01 -0.54
C CYS A 399 6.99 1.22 -0.96
N VAL A 400 6.01 1.63 -0.14
CA VAL A 400 5.10 2.73 -0.52
C VAL A 400 5.73 4.08 -0.26
N GLY A 401 6.29 4.32 0.92
CA GLY A 401 7.12 5.49 1.16
C GLY A 401 8.52 5.22 0.64
N MET A 402 9.01 6.05 -0.27
CA MET A 402 10.40 6.04 -0.69
C MET A 402 10.94 7.47 -0.61
N TYR A 403 12.02 7.66 0.13
CA TYR A 403 12.55 8.97 0.48
C TYR A 403 14.07 8.96 0.42
N ARG A 404 14.68 9.97 -0.20
CA ARG A 404 16.14 10.15 -0.16
C ARG A 404 16.47 11.03 1.03
N HIS A 405 17.29 10.52 1.95
CA HIS A 405 17.81 11.30 3.05
C HIS A 405 18.63 12.49 2.51
N PRO A 406 18.33 13.74 2.90
CA PRO A 406 18.97 14.92 2.32
C PRO A 406 20.47 14.99 2.65
N ALA A 407 20.85 14.72 3.90
CA ALA A 407 22.26 14.73 4.31
C ALA A 407 23.10 13.55 3.81
N THR A 408 22.63 12.31 3.94
CA THR A 408 23.44 11.11 3.60
C THR A 408 23.29 10.66 2.15
N GLY A 409 22.20 11.04 1.48
CA GLY A 409 21.84 10.53 0.15
C GLY A 409 21.26 9.10 0.16
N ASP A 410 21.15 8.47 1.33
CA ASP A 410 20.58 7.12 1.46
C ASP A 410 19.13 7.09 0.98
N LEU A 411 18.78 6.02 0.26
CA LEU A 411 17.41 5.75 -0.13
C LEU A 411 16.72 4.95 0.98
N PHE A 412 15.63 5.47 1.52
CA PHE A 412 14.78 4.81 2.51
C PHE A 412 13.51 4.27 1.88
N CYS A 413 13.02 3.15 2.42
CA CYS A 413 11.74 2.54 2.08
C CYS A 413 10.95 2.20 3.35
N SER A 414 9.67 2.58 3.39
CA SER A 414 8.68 2.03 4.31
C SER A 414 7.91 0.92 3.61
N VAL A 415 7.91 -0.27 4.20
CA VAL A 415 7.39 -1.48 3.56
C VAL A 415 6.18 -1.99 4.31
N ASN A 416 5.12 -2.23 3.54
CA ASN A 416 3.92 -2.92 4.00
C ASN A 416 4.13 -4.41 3.74
N GLU A 417 4.25 -5.18 4.82
CA GLU A 417 4.56 -6.61 4.78
C GLU A 417 3.34 -7.47 4.45
N ARG A 418 3.55 -8.79 4.33
CA ARG A 418 2.54 -9.75 3.89
C ARG A 418 1.45 -9.97 4.93
N ASP A 419 0.27 -10.25 4.39
CA ASP A 419 -0.93 -10.53 5.15
C ASP A 419 -1.04 -12.05 5.44
N LEU A 420 -1.97 -12.36 6.35
CA LEU A 420 -2.46 -13.70 6.67
C LEU A 420 -1.50 -14.63 7.45
N LEU A 421 -0.51 -14.08 8.18
CA LEU A 421 0.27 -14.85 9.17
C LEU A 421 -0.23 -14.69 10.62
N GLY A 422 -1.30 -13.93 10.83
CA GLY A 422 -1.87 -13.62 12.14
C GLY A 422 -1.79 -12.14 12.50
N ASP A 423 -2.33 -11.75 13.65
CA ASP A 423 -2.49 -10.35 14.04
C ASP A 423 -1.17 -9.66 14.39
N ASN A 424 -0.17 -10.43 14.80
CA ASN A 424 1.10 -9.91 15.34
C ASN A 424 2.30 -10.30 14.48
N LEU A 425 2.08 -10.73 13.23
CA LEU A 425 3.14 -11.14 12.31
C LEU A 425 2.75 -10.95 10.82
N PRO A 426 3.70 -10.58 9.94
CA PRO A 426 5.01 -10.02 10.26
C PRO A 426 4.93 -8.52 10.57
N PRO A 427 5.91 -7.96 11.29
CA PRO A 427 6.01 -6.52 11.44
C PRO A 427 6.19 -5.84 10.07
N ASP A 428 5.57 -4.68 9.91
CA ASP A 428 5.96 -3.75 8.86
C ASP A 428 7.34 -3.16 9.18
N TYR A 429 7.98 -2.44 8.26
CA TYR A 429 9.32 -1.91 8.54
C TYR A 429 9.69 -0.65 7.76
N LEU A 430 10.71 0.04 8.27
CA LEU A 430 11.45 1.12 7.61
C LEU A 430 12.91 0.67 7.46
N THR A 431 13.48 0.86 6.28
CA THR A 431 14.87 0.46 6.00
C THR A 431 15.54 1.35 4.96
N ARG A 432 16.86 1.48 5.06
CA ARG A 432 17.73 1.92 3.97
C ARG A 432 17.82 0.82 2.91
N VAL A 433 17.98 1.23 1.66
CA VAL A 433 17.94 0.38 0.47
C VAL A 433 19.23 0.52 -0.34
N PRO A 434 20.33 -0.14 0.11
CA PRO A 434 21.56 -0.17 -0.67
C PRO A 434 21.35 -1.00 -1.95
N ARG A 435 22.14 -0.68 -2.98
CA ARG A 435 22.09 -1.39 -4.26
C ARG A 435 22.42 -2.88 -4.07
N GLY A 436 21.64 -3.74 -4.71
CA GLY A 436 21.80 -5.20 -4.68
C GLY A 436 21.24 -5.87 -3.42
N ALA A 437 20.67 -5.12 -2.48
CA ALA A 437 20.10 -5.71 -1.28
C ALA A 437 18.83 -6.51 -1.57
N PHE A 438 18.65 -7.59 -0.81
CA PHE A 438 17.48 -8.45 -0.84
C PHE A 438 16.83 -8.50 0.55
N PHE A 439 15.53 -8.20 0.63
CA PHE A 439 14.79 -8.04 1.89
C PHE A 439 13.82 -9.20 2.20
N GLY A 440 13.88 -10.28 1.43
CA GLY A 440 13.22 -11.54 1.79
C GLY A 440 11.95 -11.84 1.01
N TRP A 441 11.07 -10.87 0.74
CA TRP A 441 9.79 -11.16 0.09
C TRP A 441 9.97 -11.79 -1.32
N PRO A 442 9.12 -12.75 -1.74
CA PRO A 442 8.07 -13.41 -0.96
C PRO A 442 8.58 -14.59 -0.11
N TRP A 443 9.84 -14.95 -0.25
CA TRP A 443 10.44 -16.19 0.26
C TRP A 443 10.65 -16.22 1.77
N TYR A 444 11.06 -15.09 2.34
CA TYR A 444 11.41 -14.91 3.75
C TYR A 444 10.84 -13.59 4.28
N TYR A 445 10.69 -13.48 5.59
CA TYR A 445 10.38 -12.23 6.29
C TYR A 445 11.37 -12.01 7.43
N ILE A 446 11.80 -10.76 7.60
CA ILE A 446 12.63 -10.29 8.73
C ILE A 446 13.81 -11.24 9.02
N GLY A 447 14.82 -11.24 8.16
CA GLY A 447 15.97 -12.15 8.29
C GLY A 447 15.64 -13.57 7.83
N ALA A 448 16.05 -14.57 8.60
CA ALA A 448 16.05 -15.98 8.19
C ALA A 448 14.70 -16.71 8.35
N ASN A 449 13.60 -16.00 8.65
CA ASN A 449 12.29 -16.64 8.82
C ASN A 449 11.67 -16.96 7.45
N GLU A 450 11.62 -18.24 7.11
CA GLU A 450 11.03 -18.71 5.85
C GLU A 450 9.52 -18.50 5.86
N GLU A 451 8.95 -18.07 4.73
CA GLU A 451 7.51 -17.98 4.55
C GLU A 451 6.91 -19.39 4.55
N PRO A 452 6.14 -19.78 5.58
CA PRO A 452 5.66 -21.15 5.74
C PRO A 452 4.79 -21.62 4.56
N ARG A 453 4.10 -20.71 3.87
CA ARG A 453 3.27 -21.03 2.69
C ARG A 453 4.10 -21.28 1.42
N LEU A 454 5.39 -20.95 1.43
CA LEU A 454 6.35 -21.15 0.33
C LEU A 454 7.56 -22.00 0.74
N GLN A 455 7.43 -22.75 1.84
CA GLN A 455 8.53 -23.49 2.43
C GLN A 455 9.22 -24.43 1.43
N GLY A 456 10.55 -24.42 1.43
CA GLY A 456 11.41 -25.27 0.62
C GLY A 456 11.52 -24.86 -0.84
N VAL A 457 10.93 -23.74 -1.27
CA VAL A 457 11.05 -23.28 -2.66
C VAL A 457 12.41 -22.62 -2.93
N ARG A 458 12.90 -21.80 -2.00
CA ARG A 458 14.17 -21.06 -2.10
C ARG A 458 15.03 -21.15 -0.82
N PRO A 459 15.37 -22.36 -0.33
CA PRO A 459 16.17 -22.52 0.90
C PRO A 459 17.56 -21.86 0.80
N ASP A 460 18.06 -21.64 -0.42
CA ASP A 460 19.32 -21.00 -0.73
C ASP A 460 19.38 -19.49 -0.36
N LEU A 461 18.25 -18.90 0.01
CA LEU A 461 18.15 -17.47 0.34
C LEU A 461 18.22 -17.16 1.84
N LYS A 462 18.16 -18.18 2.72
CA LYS A 462 18.05 -18.02 4.19
C LYS A 462 19.02 -17.00 4.79
N ASP A 463 20.29 -17.09 4.44
CA ASP A 463 21.36 -16.26 5.01
C ASP A 463 21.69 -15.02 4.16
N LYS A 464 20.84 -14.69 3.18
CA LYS A 464 21.02 -13.56 2.26
C LYS A 464 20.02 -12.42 2.47
N VAL A 465 19.07 -12.60 3.39
CA VAL A 465 18.05 -11.59 3.70
C VAL A 465 18.65 -10.50 4.57
N ARG A 466 18.60 -9.26 4.08
CA ARG A 466 18.97 -8.08 4.87
C ARG A 466 17.89 -7.80 5.91
N ALA A 467 18.30 -7.68 7.18
CA ALA A 467 17.42 -7.21 8.24
C ALA A 467 17.06 -5.73 8.05
N PRO A 468 15.78 -5.33 8.24
CA PRO A 468 15.39 -3.93 8.22
C PRO A 468 16.01 -3.11 9.37
N ASP A 469 16.20 -1.81 9.16
CA ASP A 469 16.76 -0.91 10.19
C ASP A 469 15.77 -0.62 11.34
N LEU A 470 14.45 -0.64 11.06
CA LEU A 470 13.40 -0.43 12.06
C LEU A 470 12.20 -1.35 11.78
N LEU A 471 11.77 -2.09 12.79
CA LEU A 471 10.52 -2.84 12.76
C LEU A 471 9.39 -2.00 13.36
N VAL A 472 8.23 -2.06 12.73
CA VAL A 472 6.99 -1.39 13.11
C VAL A 472 5.95 -2.46 13.42
N THR A 473 5.06 -2.20 14.39
CA THR A 473 3.97 -3.13 14.72
C THR A 473 3.28 -3.65 13.46
N ALA A 474 3.06 -4.98 13.41
CA ALA A 474 2.44 -5.66 12.28
C ALA A 474 1.14 -4.98 11.81
N HIS A 475 0.98 -4.87 10.50
CA HIS A 475 -0.20 -4.29 9.84
C HIS A 475 -0.42 -2.79 10.09
N SER A 476 0.57 -2.05 10.60
CA SER A 476 0.45 -0.59 10.80
C SER A 476 0.39 0.21 9.49
N ALA A 477 0.76 -0.41 8.38
CA ALA A 477 0.74 0.14 7.03
C ALA A 477 1.51 1.46 6.89
N PRO A 478 2.85 1.44 7.02
CA PRO A 478 3.66 2.66 6.94
C PRO A 478 3.70 3.18 5.50
N LEU A 479 3.46 4.48 5.32
CA LEU A 479 3.39 5.15 4.01
C LEU A 479 4.42 6.29 3.93
N GLY A 480 3.99 7.54 3.75
CA GLY A 480 4.90 8.68 3.57
C GLY A 480 5.74 8.97 4.82
N MET A 481 6.96 9.48 4.57
CA MET A 481 7.94 9.81 5.61
C MET A 481 8.71 11.08 5.24
N VAL A 482 9.31 11.73 6.24
CA VAL A 482 10.19 12.89 6.04
C VAL A 482 11.21 12.97 7.18
N VAL A 483 12.46 13.31 6.88
CA VAL A 483 13.43 13.70 7.91
C VAL A 483 13.10 15.13 8.35
N TYR A 484 13.00 15.33 9.65
CA TYR A 484 12.74 16.63 10.23
C TYR A 484 14.02 17.47 10.23
N GLU A 485 14.03 18.46 9.34
CA GLU A 485 15.05 19.50 9.29
C GLU A 485 14.34 20.85 9.14
N ALA A 486 14.60 21.76 10.08
CA ALA A 486 14.08 23.11 10.03
C ALA A 486 15.24 24.11 10.16
N GLY A 487 15.25 25.13 9.28
CA GLY A 487 16.26 26.18 9.30
C GLY A 487 16.29 26.93 10.62
N ALA A 488 17.44 27.49 10.99
CA ALA A 488 17.59 28.21 12.27
C ALA A 488 16.61 29.40 12.43
N GLY A 489 16.17 30.01 11.33
CA GLY A 489 15.19 31.10 11.30
C GLY A 489 13.73 30.67 11.16
N ALA A 490 13.42 29.38 11.17
CA ALA A 490 12.07 28.87 10.98
C ALA A 490 11.19 29.17 12.21
N ALA A 491 10.13 29.95 12.02
CA ALA A 491 9.32 30.53 13.11
C ALA A 491 8.56 29.51 13.97
N SER A 492 8.29 28.32 13.43
CA SER A 492 7.59 27.21 14.09
C SER A 492 8.47 25.96 14.17
N ARG A 493 9.80 26.14 14.22
CA ARG A 493 10.77 25.06 14.42
C ARG A 493 10.50 24.31 15.73
N PHE A 494 10.54 22.98 15.65
CA PHE A 494 10.41 22.07 16.78
C PHE A 494 11.65 22.17 17.67
N PRO A 495 11.57 21.74 18.94
CA PRO A 495 12.72 21.63 19.82
C PRO A 495 13.92 20.91 19.15
N ALA A 496 15.13 21.28 19.57
CA ALA A 496 16.36 20.92 18.88
C ALA A 496 16.54 19.40 18.71
N GLU A 497 16.06 18.62 19.69
CA GLU A 497 16.13 17.17 19.72
C GLU A 497 15.38 16.48 18.58
N TYR A 498 14.43 17.16 17.90
CA TYR A 498 13.70 16.59 16.77
C TYR A 498 14.49 16.67 15.45
N ASN A 499 15.53 17.51 15.37
CA ASN A 499 16.28 17.66 14.11
C ASN A 499 17.07 16.39 13.78
N GLY A 500 16.95 15.93 12.54
CA GLY A 500 17.56 14.70 12.05
C GLY A 500 16.73 13.44 12.31
N ASP A 501 15.70 13.51 13.16
CA ASP A 501 14.75 12.40 13.32
C ASP A 501 13.77 12.33 12.15
N MET A 502 13.17 11.16 11.95
CA MET A 502 12.23 10.95 10.84
C MET A 502 10.79 10.87 11.36
N PHE A 503 9.87 11.53 10.68
CA PHE A 503 8.44 11.30 10.89
C PHE A 503 7.92 10.31 9.84
N LEU A 504 7.09 9.37 10.28
CA LEU A 504 6.52 8.31 9.45
C LEU A 504 5.00 8.22 9.69
N ALA A 505 4.22 8.28 8.62
CA ALA A 505 2.77 8.08 8.67
C ALA A 505 2.43 6.58 8.66
N LEU A 506 1.65 6.14 9.64
CA LEU A 506 1.10 4.78 9.76
C LEU A 506 -0.40 4.84 9.41
N HIS A 507 -0.77 4.28 8.26
CA HIS A 507 -2.12 4.40 7.70
C HIS A 507 -3.17 3.57 8.43
N GLY A 508 -2.72 2.54 9.15
CA GLY A 508 -3.57 1.71 10.00
C GLY A 508 -4.05 0.43 9.34
N SER A 509 -4.29 -0.55 10.20
CA SER A 509 -4.50 -1.96 9.83
C SER A 509 -5.86 -2.23 9.17
N TRP A 510 -5.85 -3.19 8.25
CA TRP A 510 -7.07 -3.87 7.79
C TRP A 510 -7.03 -5.37 8.11
N ASN A 511 -5.87 -6.02 8.03
CA ASN A 511 -5.71 -7.46 8.28
C ASN A 511 -5.32 -7.78 9.73
N ARG A 512 -6.10 -7.25 10.69
CA ARG A 512 -5.86 -7.43 12.13
C ARG A 512 -7.16 -7.31 12.92
N ALA A 513 -7.41 -8.19 13.89
CA ALA A 513 -8.69 -8.17 14.63
C ALA A 513 -8.81 -6.88 15.45
N THR A 514 -7.77 -6.60 16.23
CA THR A 514 -7.60 -5.33 16.94
C THR A 514 -6.86 -4.33 16.07
N ARG A 515 -7.31 -3.08 16.02
CA ARG A 515 -6.61 -2.06 15.21
C ARG A 515 -5.26 -1.65 15.77
N THR A 516 -4.37 -1.30 14.85
CA THR A 516 -3.12 -0.57 15.11
C THR A 516 -2.82 0.40 13.96
N GLY A 517 -1.83 1.27 14.12
CA GLY A 517 -1.51 2.35 13.20
C GLY A 517 -2.53 3.50 13.31
N SER A 518 -2.91 4.12 12.18
CA SER A 518 -3.72 5.36 12.16
C SER A 518 -3.10 6.46 13.02
N LYS A 519 -1.81 6.74 12.80
CA LYS A 519 -1.01 7.71 13.57
C LYS A 519 0.22 8.17 12.80
N VAL A 520 0.89 9.22 13.29
CA VAL A 520 2.25 9.57 12.87
C VAL A 520 3.20 9.25 14.01
N VAL A 521 4.34 8.65 13.67
CA VAL A 521 5.39 8.32 14.64
C VAL A 521 6.66 9.10 14.35
N ARG A 522 7.41 9.43 15.40
CA ARG A 522 8.79 9.92 15.35
C ARG A 522 9.71 8.71 15.46
N VAL A 523 10.45 8.42 14.41
CA VAL A 523 11.54 7.45 14.41
C VAL A 523 12.79 8.13 14.94
N PHE A 524 13.36 7.58 16.01
CA PHE A 524 14.60 8.08 16.56
C PHE A 524 15.76 7.68 15.66
N MET A 525 16.51 8.68 15.21
CA MET A 525 17.62 8.53 14.28
C MET A 525 18.93 8.86 15.01
N LYS A 526 20.01 8.22 14.57
CA LYS A 526 21.37 8.55 14.96
C LYS A 526 22.26 8.48 13.74
N ASP A 527 22.95 9.57 13.42
CA ASP A 527 23.86 9.66 12.27
C ASP A 527 23.19 9.23 10.94
N GLY A 528 21.92 9.61 10.75
CA GLY A 528 21.11 9.24 9.58
C GLY A 528 20.59 7.80 9.57
N VAL A 529 20.71 7.05 10.68
CA VAL A 529 20.27 5.65 10.79
C VAL A 529 19.19 5.48 11.86
N PRO A 530 18.10 4.73 11.61
CA PRO A 530 17.12 4.40 12.65
C PRO A 530 17.76 3.65 13.81
N THR A 531 17.40 4.01 15.04
CA THR A 531 17.91 3.36 16.27
C THR A 531 17.17 2.06 16.63
N GLY A 532 16.17 1.67 15.84
CA GLY A 532 15.30 0.52 16.13
C GLY A 532 14.12 0.82 17.06
N SER A 533 13.92 2.09 17.46
CA SER A 533 12.77 2.52 18.27
C SER A 533 12.06 3.72 17.65
N TYR A 534 10.77 3.84 17.94
CA TYR A 534 9.95 4.98 17.52
C TYR A 534 8.97 5.41 18.61
N GLN A 535 8.49 6.63 18.52
CA GLN A 535 7.57 7.25 19.46
C GLN A 535 6.28 7.64 18.76
N ASP A 536 5.13 7.34 19.35
CA ASP A 536 3.84 7.87 18.92
C ASP A 536 3.87 9.41 19.03
N PHE A 537 3.64 10.11 17.91
CA PHE A 537 3.70 11.57 17.84
C PHE A 537 2.31 12.17 17.64
N VAL A 538 1.60 11.81 16.57
CA VAL A 538 0.22 12.26 16.32
C VAL A 538 -0.73 11.08 16.40
N THR A 539 -1.66 11.06 17.35
CA THR A 539 -2.60 9.94 17.57
C THR A 539 -4.06 10.44 17.70
N GLY A 540 -4.98 9.55 18.09
CA GLY A 540 -6.37 9.90 18.40
C GLY A 540 -7.35 9.72 17.25
N PHE A 541 -6.94 9.13 16.13
CA PHE A 541 -7.77 8.94 14.93
C PHE A 541 -8.72 7.72 14.98
N VAL A 542 -8.52 6.80 15.93
CA VAL A 542 -9.28 5.56 16.06
C VAL A 542 -10.36 5.73 17.14
N VAL A 543 -11.59 5.31 16.82
CA VAL A 543 -12.75 5.40 17.72
C VAL A 543 -13.06 4.03 18.33
N SER A 544 -12.94 2.98 17.53
CA SER A 544 -13.20 1.60 17.93
C SER A 544 -12.36 0.63 17.10
N ASP A 545 -12.42 -0.67 17.40
CA ASP A 545 -11.82 -1.68 16.53
C ASP A 545 -12.43 -1.70 15.12
N ARG A 546 -13.54 -0.99 14.87
CA ARG A 546 -14.13 -0.87 13.53
C ARG A 546 -13.97 0.52 12.92
N GLU A 547 -14.09 1.56 13.73
CA GLU A 547 -14.30 2.92 13.26
C GLU A 547 -13.05 3.78 13.44
N VAL A 548 -12.72 4.54 12.40
CA VAL A 548 -11.67 5.56 12.41
C VAL A 548 -12.24 6.85 11.84
N TRP A 549 -11.86 7.99 12.39
CA TRP A 549 -12.19 9.28 11.78
C TRP A 549 -11.03 9.84 10.95
N GLY A 550 -9.84 9.25 11.00
CA GLY A 550 -8.73 9.62 10.11
C GLY A 550 -7.68 8.53 9.92
N ARG A 551 -6.89 8.67 8.84
CA ARG A 551 -5.82 7.73 8.46
C ARG A 551 -4.63 8.49 7.85
N PRO A 552 -3.61 8.80 8.66
CA PRO A 552 -2.41 9.48 8.17
C PRO A 552 -1.74 8.74 7.02
N SER A 553 -1.48 9.44 5.92
CA SER A 553 -0.92 8.85 4.69
C SER A 553 0.44 9.43 4.28
N SER A 554 0.68 10.71 4.58
CA SER A 554 1.94 11.38 4.27
C SER A 554 2.22 12.48 5.29
N VAL A 555 3.50 12.83 5.40
CA VAL A 555 3.98 13.95 6.22
C VAL A 555 4.97 14.81 5.42
N ALA A 556 5.02 16.10 5.71
CA ALA A 556 5.96 17.04 5.08
C ALA A 556 6.35 18.16 6.05
N VAL A 557 7.57 18.68 5.96
CA VAL A 557 8.04 19.80 6.80
C VAL A 557 7.94 21.11 6.00
N GLN A 558 7.18 22.08 6.51
CA GLN A 558 7.07 23.42 5.94
C GLN A 558 8.37 24.23 6.15
N ASP A 559 8.53 25.32 5.41
CA ASP A 559 9.69 26.21 5.56
C ASP A 559 9.68 26.96 6.90
N ASP A 560 8.50 27.18 7.48
CA ASP A 560 8.36 27.69 8.84
C ASP A 560 8.74 26.67 9.92
N GLY A 561 9.09 25.43 9.55
CA GLY A 561 9.52 24.36 10.46
C GLY A 561 8.37 23.54 11.07
N SER A 562 7.11 23.82 10.75
CA SER A 562 5.98 23.00 11.19
C SER A 562 5.83 21.72 10.36
N LEU A 563 5.20 20.69 10.94
CA LEU A 563 4.95 19.41 10.29
C LEU A 563 3.51 19.37 9.76
N LEU A 564 3.33 19.07 8.47
CA LEU A 564 2.05 18.74 7.88
C LEU A 564 1.79 17.24 7.96
N VAL A 565 0.56 16.86 8.26
CA VAL A 565 0.07 15.47 8.31
C VAL A 565 -1.16 15.37 7.42
N VAL A 566 -1.09 14.55 6.38
CA VAL A 566 -2.20 14.31 5.45
C VAL A 566 -3.03 13.15 5.95
N ASP A 567 -4.33 13.36 6.08
CA ASP A 567 -5.35 12.33 6.26
C ASP A 567 -6.12 12.13 4.95
N ASP A 568 -5.87 11.01 4.26
CA ASP A 568 -6.43 10.78 2.93
C ASP A 568 -7.91 10.32 2.97
N VAL A 569 -8.43 9.88 4.12
CA VAL A 569 -9.83 9.43 4.18
C VAL A 569 -10.80 10.59 4.41
N THR A 570 -10.38 11.63 5.15
CA THR A 570 -11.15 12.86 5.35
C THR A 570 -10.80 13.95 4.33
N GLY A 571 -9.57 13.93 3.81
CA GLY A 571 -9.02 15.05 3.04
C GLY A 571 -8.44 16.16 3.92
N GLU A 572 -8.38 15.99 5.23
CA GLU A 572 -7.84 17.02 6.11
C GLU A 572 -6.30 16.99 6.10
N ILE A 573 -5.70 18.18 6.07
CA ILE A 573 -4.26 18.36 6.24
C ILE A 573 -4.06 19.10 7.56
N TRP A 574 -3.44 18.43 8.51
CA TRP A 574 -3.16 18.97 9.83
C TRP A 574 -1.78 19.60 9.86
N ARG A 575 -1.65 20.78 10.47
CA ARG A 575 -0.38 21.40 10.82
C ARG A 575 -0.10 21.15 12.30
N VAL A 576 1.06 20.59 12.59
CA VAL A 576 1.59 20.41 13.95
C VAL A 576 2.75 21.39 14.13
N ALA A 577 2.65 22.25 15.12
CA ALA A 577 3.66 23.24 15.46
C ALA A 577 3.79 23.39 16.98
N PRO A 578 4.90 23.94 17.49
CA PRO A 578 5.00 24.31 18.90
C PRO A 578 3.83 25.20 19.31
N ALA A 579 3.24 24.91 20.47
CA ALA A 579 2.21 25.77 21.06
C ALA A 579 2.86 27.12 21.41
N SER A 580 2.26 28.23 20.96
CA SER A 580 2.75 29.55 21.30
C SER A 580 2.73 29.74 22.82
N THR A 581 3.89 29.99 23.43
CA THR A 581 3.97 30.49 24.80
C THR A 581 3.54 31.95 24.79
N LYS A 582 2.25 32.24 24.62
CA LYS A 582 1.74 33.50 25.18
C LYS A 582 1.84 33.32 26.69
N ALA A 583 2.89 33.92 27.26
CA ALA A 583 3.03 34.07 28.70
C ALA A 583 1.68 34.49 29.27
N ALA A 584 1.15 33.71 30.21
CA ALA A 584 0.16 34.21 31.13
C ALA A 584 0.84 35.39 31.84
N GLN A 585 0.44 36.61 31.46
CA GLN A 585 0.81 37.84 32.16
C GLN A 585 0.16 37.87 33.53
#